data_AF-A0A958QZ61-F1
#
_entry.id   AF-A0A958QZ61-F1
#
_cell.length_a   1.000
_cell.length_b   1.000
_cell.length_c   1.000
_cell.angle_alpha   90.00
_cell.angle_beta   90.00
_cell.angle_gamma   90.00
#
_symmetry.space_group_name_H-M   'P 1'
#
loop_
_entity.id
_entity.type
_entity.pdbx_description
1 polymer ?
#
loop_
_entity_poly.entity_id
_entity_poly.type
_entity_poly.pdbx_seq_one_letter_code
_entity_poly.pdbx_strand_id
1 'polypeptide(L)'
;MGSLRKGLEQLKFDSRMTEWNESQGIMTREEYQKHLDSLPDLSGRAVPLTLEDETNGSDILSSGMDTSGGHSDGGMDPSTH
;
A
#
# COMPACT_ATOMS: atom_id res chain seq x y z
N MET A 1 16.67 23.37 -16.21
CA MET A 1 15.86 22.24 -16.73
C MET A 1 16.30 20.84 -16.24
N GLY A 2 17.27 20.69 -15.32
CA GLY A 2 17.74 19.37 -14.89
C GLY A 2 16.89 18.63 -13.84
N SER A 3 16.17 19.38 -12.99
CA SER A 3 15.41 18.80 -11.86
C SER A 3 14.18 17.98 -12.31
N LEU A 4 13.41 18.48 -13.28
CA LEU A 4 12.19 17.83 -13.74
C LEU A 4 12.45 16.47 -14.42
N ARG A 5 13.46 16.39 -15.30
CA ARG A 5 13.81 15.14 -15.99
C ARG A 5 14.21 14.06 -14.99
N LYS A 6 15.00 14.43 -13.98
CA LYS A 6 15.41 13.52 -12.90
C LYS A 6 14.21 13.00 -12.09
N GLY A 7 13.24 13.86 -11.80
CA GLY A 7 12.00 13.45 -11.12
C GLY A 7 11.16 12.48 -11.93
N LEU A 8 11.06 12.70 -13.25
CA LEU A 8 10.35 11.78 -14.16
C LEU A 8 11.05 10.42 -14.27
N GLU A 9 12.39 10.40 -14.29
CA GLU A 9 13.16 9.15 -14.27
C GLU A 9 12.96 8.36 -12.97
N GLN A 10 12.83 9.04 -11.83
CA GLN A 10 12.54 8.36 -10.56
C GLN A 10 11.12 7.80 -10.51
N LEU A 11 10.14 8.50 -11.10
CA LEU A 11 8.75 8.04 -11.16
C LEU A 11 8.60 6.71 -11.92
N LYS A 12 9.49 6.44 -12.89
CA LYS A 12 9.55 5.16 -13.63
C LYS A 12 9.68 3.96 -12.70
N PHE A 13 10.42 4.10 -11.60
CA PHE A 13 10.71 3.02 -10.65
C PHE A 13 9.89 3.14 -9.35
N ASP A 14 8.83 3.97 -9.32
CA ASP A 14 7.95 4.09 -8.15
C ASP A 14 7.24 2.74 -7.90
N SER A 15 7.39 2.23 -6.66
CA SER A 15 6.81 0.96 -6.23
C SER A 15 5.30 0.85 -6.44
N ARG A 16 4.55 1.96 -6.32
CA ARG A 16 3.09 2.00 -6.48
C ARG A 16 2.67 1.90 -7.95
N MET A 17 3.61 2.16 -8.87
CA MET A 17 3.38 2.17 -10.30
C MET A 17 4.07 1.01 -11.03
N THR A 18 4.77 0.12 -10.32
CA THR A 18 5.60 -0.94 -10.92
C THR A 18 4.81 -1.82 -11.89
N GLU A 19 3.70 -2.40 -11.45
CA GLU A 19 2.86 -3.26 -12.29
C GLU A 19 2.26 -2.51 -13.48
N TRP A 20 1.82 -1.27 -13.24
CA TRP A 20 1.27 -0.43 -14.29
C TRP A 20 2.34 -0.08 -15.34
N ASN A 21 3.52 0.38 -14.92
CA ASN A 21 4.63 0.72 -15.81
C ASN A 21 5.12 -0.49 -16.63
N GLU A 22 5.14 -1.70 -16.04
CA GLU A 22 5.45 -2.94 -16.75
C GLU A 22 4.38 -3.24 -17.81
N SER A 23 3.09 -3.16 -17.44
CA SER A 23 1.98 -3.42 -18.37
C SER A 23 1.92 -2.43 -19.54
N GLN A 24 2.36 -1.19 -19.33
CA GLN A 24 2.42 -0.15 -20.36
C GLN A 24 3.71 -0.18 -21.19
N GLY A 25 4.65 -1.08 -20.89
CA GLY A 25 5.94 -1.15 -21.58
C GLY A 25 6.86 0.04 -21.29
N ILE A 26 6.61 0.79 -20.21
CA ILE A 26 7.43 1.93 -19.78
C ILE A 26 8.76 1.43 -19.19
N MET A 27 8.75 0.26 -18.56
CA MET A 27 9.95 -0.45 -18.12
C MET A 27 9.78 -1.97 -18.32
N THR A 28 10.88 -2.70 -18.42
CA THR A 28 10.86 -4.17 -18.37
C THR A 28 11.16 -4.69 -16.98
N ARG A 29 10.83 -5.96 -16.72
CA ARG A 29 11.14 -6.62 -15.46
C ARG A 29 12.64 -6.71 -15.20
N GLU A 30 13.44 -6.95 -16.23
CA GLU A 30 14.90 -6.99 -16.14
C GLU A 30 15.49 -5.62 -15.83
N GLU A 31 14.91 -4.56 -16.40
CA GLU A 31 15.31 -3.18 -16.09
C GLU A 31 15.01 -2.83 -14.63
N TYR A 32 13.84 -3.22 -14.13
CA TYR A 32 13.47 -3.03 -12.73
C TYR A 32 14.40 -3.79 -11.78
N GLN A 33 14.71 -5.05 -12.09
CA GLN A 33 15.62 -5.84 -11.27
C GLN A 33 17.03 -5.20 -11.22
N LYS A 34 17.56 -4.75 -12.36
CA LYS A 34 18.83 -4.03 -12.41
C LYS A 34 18.81 -2.75 -11.58
N HIS A 35 17.68 -2.04 -11.56
CA HIS A 35 17.52 -0.86 -10.72
C HIS A 35 17.60 -1.23 -9.24
N LEU A 36 16.86 -2.27 -8.80
CA LEU A 36 16.91 -2.75 -7.42
C LEU A 36 18.32 -3.21 -7.01
N ASP A 37 19.01 -3.95 -7.87
CA ASP A 37 20.37 -4.43 -7.62
C ASP A 37 21.40 -3.28 -7.53
N SER A 38 21.09 -2.13 -8.12
CA SER A 38 21.94 -0.93 -8.08
C SER A 38 21.76 -0.10 -6.80
N LEU A 39 20.71 -0.36 -6.02
CA LEU A 39 20.45 0.39 -4.80
C LEU A 39 21.45 -0.01 -3.69
N PRO A 40 21.96 0.96 -2.91
CA PRO A 40 22.86 0.65 -1.81
C PRO A 40 22.12 -0.11 -0.70
N ASP A 41 22.79 -1.07 -0.07
CA ASP A 41 22.28 -1.67 1.16
C ASP A 41 22.33 -0.62 2.29
N LEU A 42 21.16 -0.34 2.86
CA LEU A 42 20.98 0.60 3.97
C LEU A 42 20.63 -0.10 5.28
N SER A 43 20.55 -1.43 5.30
CA SER A 43 20.18 -2.22 6.49
C SER A 43 21.08 -1.92 7.70
N GLY A 44 22.39 -1.81 7.48
CA GLY A 44 23.37 -1.47 8.51
C GLY A 44 23.40 0.00 8.94
N ARG A 45 22.64 0.88 8.27
CA ARG A 45 22.52 2.32 8.61
C ARG A 45 21.25 2.64 9.39
N ALA A 46 20.40 1.64 9.64
CA ALA A 46 19.20 1.83 10.42
C ALA A 46 19.55 2.18 11.88
N VAL A 47 18.97 3.26 12.40
CA VAL A 47 18.99 3.56 13.83
C VAL A 47 17.85 2.79 14.47
N PRO A 48 18.06 2.08 15.60
CA PRO A 48 16.98 1.38 16.28
C PRO A 48 15.90 2.37 16.70
N LEU A 49 14.66 2.11 16.27
CA LEU A 49 13.49 2.82 16.75
C LEU A 49 13.08 2.22 18.10
N THR A 50 13.46 2.87 19.19
CA THR A 50 12.92 2.56 20.52
C THR A 50 11.55 3.21 20.64
N LEU A 51 10.49 2.40 20.54
CA LEU A 51 9.16 2.82 20.94
C LEU A 51 9.14 2.87 22.47
N GLU A 52 9.09 4.06 23.04
CA GLU A 52 8.87 4.24 24.47
C GLU A 52 7.44 3.79 24.77
N ASP A 53 7.33 2.58 25.30
CA ASP A 53 6.07 2.05 25.79
C ASP A 53 5.89 2.55 27.23
N GLU A 54 5.50 3.81 27.40
CA GLU A 54 4.87 4.28 28.64
C GLU A 54 4.02 5.55 28.41
N THR A 55 2.72 5.30 28.30
CA THR A 55 1.53 6.18 28.48
C THR A 55 0.86 6.82 27.26
N ASN A 56 -0.28 6.18 26.92
CA ASN A 56 -1.52 6.73 26.35
C ASN A 56 -1.67 6.76 24.82
N GLY A 57 -1.87 5.57 24.23
CA GLY A 57 -2.37 5.42 22.87
C GLY A 57 -3.30 4.22 22.63
N SER A 58 -3.73 3.51 23.68
CA SER A 58 -4.66 2.37 23.57
C SER A 58 -6.09 2.77 23.14
N ASP A 59 -6.37 4.06 22.96
CA ASP A 59 -7.72 4.55 22.61
C ASP A 59 -7.98 4.69 21.09
N ILE A 60 -6.98 4.47 20.22
CA ILE A 60 -7.19 4.64 18.76
C ILE A 60 -7.76 3.40 18.07
N LEU A 61 -7.79 2.23 18.73
CA LEU A 61 -8.32 0.98 18.13
C LEU A 61 -9.69 0.54 18.66
N SER A 62 -10.41 1.36 19.44
CA SER A 62 -11.72 0.98 19.99
C SER A 62 -12.92 1.75 19.44
N SER A 63 -12.81 2.49 18.33
CA SER A 63 -14.01 3.05 17.68
C SER A 63 -14.67 2.01 16.76
N GLY A 64 -15.47 1.15 17.38
CA GLY A 64 -16.67 0.49 16.83
C GLY A 64 -16.68 0.14 15.35
N MET A 65 -16.19 -1.06 15.01
CA MET A 65 -16.67 -1.77 13.83
C MET A 65 -17.96 -2.50 14.24
N ASP A 66 -19.07 -1.76 14.38
CA ASP A 66 -20.41 -2.35 14.52
C ASP A 66 -20.81 -2.99 13.17
N THR A 67 -20.44 -4.24 12.97
CA THR A 67 -20.95 -5.06 11.85
C THR A 67 -22.30 -5.67 12.21
N SER A 68 -23.28 -4.85 12.60
CA SER A 68 -24.66 -5.30 12.82
C SER A 68 -25.66 -4.33 12.24
N GLY A 69 -25.55 -4.06 10.94
CA GLY A 69 -26.68 -3.65 10.11
C GLY A 69 -27.37 -4.92 9.59
N GLY A 70 -28.43 -5.35 10.29
CA GLY A 70 -29.14 -6.60 10.05
C GLY A 70 -29.59 -6.76 8.60
N HIS A 71 -29.22 -7.91 8.03
CA HIS A 71 -29.90 -8.47 6.87
C HIS A 71 -31.27 -8.97 7.37
N SER A 72 -32.32 -8.17 7.21
CA SER A 72 -33.69 -8.67 7.33
C SER A 72 -34.03 -9.42 6.05
N ASP A 73 -33.49 -10.64 5.95
CA ASP A 73 -34.05 -11.69 5.11
C ASP A 73 -35.30 -12.21 5.83
N GLY A 74 -36.48 -11.98 5.25
CA GLY A 74 -37.73 -12.28 5.94
C GLY A 74 -38.96 -11.65 5.29
N GLY A 75 -39.14 -11.89 4.00
CA GLY A 75 -40.38 -11.61 3.29
C GLY A 75 -40.76 -12.78 2.40
N MET A 76 -41.21 -13.87 3.03
CA MET A 76 -41.87 -15.00 2.37
C MET A 76 -42.90 -14.50 1.33
N ASP A 77 -42.70 -14.83 0.05
CA ASP A 77 -43.77 -15.50 -0.69
C ASP A 77 -43.88 -16.94 -0.13
N PRO A 78 -45.03 -17.65 -0.12
CA PRO A 78 -46.04 -17.70 -1.17
C PRO A 78 -47.50 -17.89 -0.67
N SER A 79 -48.46 -17.91 -1.62
CA SER A 79 -49.76 -18.63 -1.63
C SER A 79 -50.85 -17.71 -2.20
N THR A 80 -51.30 -17.90 -3.45
CA THR A 80 -52.28 -18.92 -3.85
C THR A 80 -53.61 -18.76 -3.10
N HIS A 81 -54.56 -17.98 -3.63
CA HIS A 81 -55.68 -18.49 -4.42
C HIS A 81 -56.50 -17.37 -5.06
#